data_AF-A0A9P0GNS7-F1
#
_entry.id   AF-A0A9P0GNS7-F1
#
_cell.length_a   1.000
_cell.length_b   1.000
_cell.length_c   1.000
_cell.angle_alpha   90.00
_cell.angle_beta   90.00
_cell.angle_gamma   90.00
#
_symmetry.space_group_name_H-M   'P 1'
#
loop_
_entity.id
_entity.type
_entity.pdbx_description
1 polymer ?
#
loop_
_entity_poly.entity_id
_entity_poly.type
_entity_poly.pdbx_seq_one_letter_code
_entity_poly.pdbx_strand_id
1 'polypeptide(L)'
;MTDEDIIRRRLMFDGDGTGEDRRLNDFLKNISKWLRTDHKTEEDGLIMFDSITAQLEFVKHSRRLAHLRRRQINKELQMYANLYDAMQSRINERKDEIETQKISLKNSKIIKHNQMQYSMLTKSMNQETPRTESLKYLDCLHSDIKDIEAQKEEVEEGLNDRRKLFKVLSLAANNLQELLSKEETDGGGRVTQKRK
;
A
#
# COMPACT_ATOMS: atom_id res chain seq x y z
N MET A 1 -16.51 29.75 50.03
CA MET A 1 -15.24 29.05 50.27
C MET A 1 -15.60 27.63 50.59
N THR A 2 -15.21 26.70 49.72
CA THR A 2 -15.53 25.28 49.85
C THR A 2 -14.58 24.65 50.86
N ASP A 3 -15.01 23.64 51.61
CA ASP A 3 -14.17 22.99 52.63
C ASP A 3 -12.84 22.47 52.06
N GLU A 4 -12.83 22.04 50.79
CA GLU A 4 -11.59 21.69 50.08
C GLU A 4 -10.61 22.86 49.94
N ASP A 5 -11.08 24.08 49.75
CA ASP A 5 -10.22 25.27 49.64
C ASP A 5 -9.61 25.63 51.01
N ILE A 6 -10.36 25.37 52.09
CA ILE A 6 -9.90 25.55 53.47
C ILE A 6 -8.87 24.47 53.83
N ILE A 7 -9.12 23.21 53.43
CA ILE A 7 -8.20 22.09 53.63
C ILE A 7 -6.93 22.30 52.80
N ARG A 8 -7.04 22.71 51.53
CA ARG A 8 -5.89 23.01 50.66
C ARG A 8 -5.07 24.19 51.19
N ARG A 9 -5.72 25.25 51.70
CA ARG A 9 -5.01 26.34 52.40
C ARG A 9 -4.33 25.86 53.67
N ARG A 10 -5.04 25.14 54.55
CA ARG A 10 -4.47 24.63 55.79
C ARG A 10 -3.30 23.69 55.52
N LEU A 11 -3.38 22.85 54.50
CA LEU A 11 -2.29 21.96 54.08
C LEU A 11 -1.11 22.72 53.45
N MET A 12 -1.35 23.83 52.75
CA MET A 12 -0.26 24.71 52.28
C MET A 12 0.41 25.50 53.42
N PHE A 13 -0.33 25.84 54.48
CA PHE A 13 0.23 26.51 55.66
C PHE A 13 0.93 25.51 56.61
N ASP A 14 0.31 24.38 56.95
CA ASP A 14 0.85 23.33 57.83
C ASP A 14 1.75 22.30 57.12
N GLY A 15 1.86 22.36 55.80
CA GLY A 15 2.76 21.53 55.00
C GLY A 15 4.22 21.90 55.29
N ASP A 16 4.78 21.30 56.33
CA ASP A 16 6.20 21.35 56.74
C ASP A 16 6.75 22.74 57.19
N GLY A 17 6.04 23.86 56.96
CA GLY A 17 6.53 25.22 57.23
C GLY A 17 6.35 25.74 58.67
N THR A 18 5.18 25.55 59.29
CA THR A 18 4.88 26.11 60.63
C THR A 18 5.64 25.40 61.76
N GLY A 19 5.99 24.13 61.56
CA GLY A 19 6.68 23.31 62.56
C GLY A 19 8.13 23.75 62.76
N GLU A 20 8.85 24.08 61.69
CA GLU A 20 10.22 24.57 61.77
C GLU A 20 10.29 25.98 62.34
N ASP A 21 9.40 26.89 61.92
CA ASP A 21 9.34 28.25 62.44
C ASP A 21 8.98 28.30 63.94
N ARG A 22 8.06 27.43 64.37
CA ARG A 22 7.75 27.25 65.79
C ARG A 22 8.95 26.73 66.58
N ARG A 23 9.69 25.76 66.04
CA ARG A 23 10.91 25.21 66.67
C ARG A 23 12.03 26.25 66.75
N LEU A 24 12.23 27.05 65.70
CA LEU A 24 13.17 28.17 65.70
C LEU A 24 12.81 29.22 66.75
N ASN A 25 11.53 29.56 66.85
CA ASN A 25 11.03 30.48 67.88
C ASN A 25 11.25 29.93 69.29
N ASP A 26 11.04 28.63 69.51
CA ASP A 26 11.27 28.00 70.82
C ASP A 26 12.78 27.89 71.15
N PHE A 27 13.64 27.62 70.17
CA PHE A 27 15.10 27.69 70.29
C PHE A 27 15.56 29.10 70.71
N LEU A 28 15.04 30.14 70.05
CA LEU A 28 15.37 31.53 70.35
C LEU A 28 14.90 31.95 71.75
N LYS A 29 13.72 31.47 72.18
CA LYS A 29 13.24 31.64 73.57
C LYS A 29 14.16 30.93 74.57
N ASN A 30 14.64 29.72 74.27
CA ASN A 30 15.52 28.96 75.16
C ASN A 30 16.88 29.65 75.32
N ILE A 31 17.46 30.18 74.25
CA ILE A 31 18.66 31.03 74.31
C ILE A 31 18.40 32.28 75.15
N SER A 32 17.28 32.96 74.90
CA SER A 32 16.92 34.18 75.64
C SER A 32 16.71 33.93 77.13
N LYS A 33 16.19 32.76 77.50
CA LYS A 33 16.05 32.32 78.89
C LYS A 33 17.39 32.00 79.51
N TRP A 34 18.24 31.23 78.82
CA TRP A 34 19.59 30.90 79.30
C TRP A 34 20.41 32.16 79.60
N LEU A 35 20.35 33.18 78.73
CA LEU A 35 21.04 34.46 78.93
C LEU A 35 20.49 35.34 80.08
N ARG A 36 19.25 35.13 80.53
CA ARG A 36 18.57 35.96 81.55
C ARG A 36 18.46 35.27 82.90
N THR A 37 18.76 33.98 82.97
CA THR A 37 18.62 33.20 84.21
C THR A 37 19.94 33.27 84.96
N ASP A 38 19.92 33.79 86.19
CA ASP A 38 21.06 33.65 87.10
C ASP A 38 21.15 32.17 87.49
N HIS A 39 22.15 31.47 86.96
CA HIS A 39 22.31 30.03 87.19
C HIS A 39 22.61 29.78 88.66
N LYS A 40 21.63 29.25 89.41
CA LYS A 40 21.76 28.97 90.85
C LYS A 40 22.82 27.91 91.16
N THR A 41 23.09 27.03 90.20
CA THR A 41 24.10 25.95 90.24
C THR A 41 24.74 25.81 88.86
N GLU A 42 26.04 25.49 88.80
CA GLU A 42 26.81 25.31 87.56
C GLU A 42 26.26 24.16 86.68
N GLU A 43 25.71 23.11 87.30
CA GLU A 43 25.11 21.95 86.62
C GLU A 43 23.85 22.30 85.82
N ASP A 44 22.99 23.20 86.34
CA ASP A 44 21.76 23.63 85.65
C ASP A 44 22.07 24.45 84.39
N GLY A 45 23.16 25.22 84.42
CA GLY A 45 23.66 25.97 83.27
C GLY A 45 24.15 25.04 82.15
N LEU A 46 24.80 23.94 82.52
CA LEU A 46 25.36 22.94 81.59
C LEU A 46 24.25 22.12 80.92
N ILE A 47 23.22 21.70 81.67
CA ILE A 47 22.05 20.99 81.12
C ILE A 47 21.27 21.86 80.12
N MET A 48 21.08 23.15 80.43
CA MET A 48 20.45 24.10 79.50
C MET A 48 21.31 24.31 78.24
N PHE A 49 22.63 24.39 78.38
CA PHE A 49 23.55 24.54 77.27
C PHE A 49 23.53 23.32 76.33
N ASP A 50 23.51 22.10 76.87
CA ASP A 50 23.39 20.88 76.07
C ASP A 50 22.04 20.80 75.34
N SER A 51 20.95 21.22 75.99
CA SER A 51 19.62 21.31 75.37
C SER A 51 19.58 22.31 74.21
N ILE A 52 20.21 23.47 74.37
CA ILE A 52 20.36 24.47 73.30
C ILE A 52 21.22 23.92 72.16
N THR A 53 22.31 23.23 72.47
CA THR A 53 23.23 22.65 71.47
C THR A 53 22.52 21.57 70.64
N ALA A 54 21.77 20.67 71.29
CA ALA A 54 20.97 19.66 70.61
C ALA A 54 19.88 20.27 69.71
N GLN A 55 19.22 21.34 70.16
CA GLN A 55 18.23 22.07 69.34
C GLN A 55 18.89 22.73 68.12
N LEU A 56 20.10 23.28 68.26
CA LEU A 56 20.85 23.87 67.15
C LEU A 56 21.24 22.81 66.10
N GLU A 57 21.70 21.64 66.54
CA GLU A 57 22.04 20.52 65.65
C GLU A 57 20.80 20.03 64.87
N PHE A 58 19.66 19.93 65.55
CA PHE A 58 18.40 19.57 64.93
C PHE A 58 17.99 20.57 63.84
N VAL A 59 18.03 21.88 64.13
CA VAL A 59 17.70 22.94 63.15
C VAL A 59 18.66 22.91 61.96
N LYS A 60 19.96 22.72 62.20
CA LYS A 60 20.95 22.55 61.12
C LYS A 60 20.63 21.34 60.25
N HIS A 61 20.24 20.23 60.86
CA HIS A 61 19.88 19.01 60.14
C HIS A 61 18.62 19.19 59.29
N SER A 62 17.54 19.75 59.84
CA SER A 62 16.29 19.93 59.09
C SER A 62 16.46 20.90 57.92
N ARG A 63 17.24 21.99 58.11
CA ARG A 63 17.62 22.89 57.01
C ARG A 63 18.40 22.17 55.90
N ARG A 64 19.37 21.33 56.27
CA ARG A 64 20.13 20.53 55.28
C ARG A 64 19.21 19.58 54.51
N LEU A 65 18.27 18.93 55.20
CA LEU A 65 17.28 18.05 54.59
C LEU A 65 16.36 18.82 53.63
N ALA A 66 15.87 20.00 54.02
CA ALA A 66 15.05 20.86 53.16
C ALA A 66 15.78 21.27 51.88
N HIS A 67 17.06 21.64 51.97
CA HIS A 67 17.89 21.93 50.80
C HIS A 67 18.06 20.71 49.89
N LEU A 68 18.30 19.52 50.44
CA LEU A 68 18.43 18.28 49.67
C LEU A 68 17.11 17.90 48.99
N ARG A 69 15.98 17.98 49.70
CA ARG A 69 14.64 17.74 49.16
C ARG A 69 14.32 18.69 48.02
N ARG A 70 14.56 20.00 48.20
CA ARG A 70 14.38 21.00 47.13
C ARG A 70 15.23 20.68 45.90
N ARG A 71 16.49 20.29 46.10
CA ARG A 71 17.37 19.89 44.99
C ARG A 71 16.84 18.65 44.25
N GLN A 72 16.32 17.68 44.98
CA GLN A 72 15.74 16.47 44.40
C GLN A 72 14.46 16.78 43.63
N ILE A 73 13.52 17.54 44.22
CA ILE A 73 12.28 17.97 43.57
C ILE A 73 12.57 18.71 42.26
N ASN A 74 13.57 19.60 42.25
CA ASN A 74 13.97 20.30 41.03
C ASN A 74 14.47 19.33 39.94
N LYS A 75 15.21 18.29 40.31
CA LYS A 75 15.67 17.26 39.37
C LYS A 75 14.52 16.41 38.85
N GLU A 76 13.60 16.02 39.72
CA GLU A 76 12.39 15.27 39.35
C GLU A 76 11.54 16.09 38.38
N LEU A 77 11.36 17.39 38.63
CA LEU A 77 10.62 18.29 37.75
C LEU A 77 11.25 18.41 36.36
N GLN A 78 12.59 18.50 36.28
CA GLN A 78 13.31 18.47 35.00
C GLN A 78 13.15 17.12 34.28
N MET A 79 13.20 16.01 35.01
CA MET A 79 12.98 14.69 34.44
C MET A 79 11.56 14.55 33.88
N TYR A 80 10.54 15.05 34.59
CA TYR A 80 9.17 15.04 34.10
C TYR A 80 8.98 15.90 32.86
N ALA A 81 9.62 17.07 32.78
CA ALA A 81 9.60 17.90 31.58
C ALA A 81 10.22 17.16 30.37
N ASN A 82 11.41 16.57 30.55
CA ASN A 82 12.06 15.80 29.49
C ASN A 82 11.24 14.58 29.06
N LEU A 83 10.60 13.90 30.02
CA LEU A 83 9.73 12.75 29.74
C LEU A 83 8.51 13.18 28.93
N TYR A 84 7.90 14.32 29.26
CA TYR A 84 6.79 14.88 28.52
C TYR A 84 7.18 15.20 27.08
N ASP A 85 8.31 15.87 26.86
CA ASP A 85 8.79 16.19 25.52
C ASP A 85 9.11 14.93 24.70
N ALA A 86 9.72 13.93 25.33
CA ALA A 86 9.99 12.64 24.70
C ALA A 86 8.70 11.89 24.32
N MET A 87 7.68 11.92 25.18
CA MET A 87 6.36 11.36 24.87
C MET A 87 5.70 12.11 23.71
N GLN A 88 5.80 13.44 23.68
CA GLN A 88 5.23 14.26 22.61
C GLN A 88 5.91 13.99 21.26
N SER A 89 7.24 13.86 21.23
CA SER A 89 7.98 13.45 20.01
C SER A 89 7.51 12.09 19.51
N ARG A 90 7.43 11.09 20.40
CA ARG A 90 6.96 9.75 20.03
C ARG A 90 5.53 9.76 19.50
N ILE A 91 4.64 10.56 20.09
CA ILE A 91 3.26 10.70 19.60
C ILE A 91 3.26 11.25 18.17
N ASN A 92 4.09 12.25 17.88
CA ASN A 92 4.20 12.82 16.54
C ASN A 92 4.78 11.81 15.53
N GLU A 93 5.86 11.12 15.89
CA GLU A 93 6.46 10.05 15.07
C GLU A 93 5.41 8.96 14.73
N ARG A 94 4.63 8.52 15.73
CA ARG A 94 3.56 7.54 15.50
C ARG A 94 2.45 8.07 14.61
N LYS A 95 2.11 9.36 14.69
CA LYS A 95 1.13 9.97 13.77
C LYS A 95 1.64 9.94 12.33
N ASP A 96 2.90 10.27 12.13
CA ASP A 96 3.52 10.24 10.80
C ASP A 96 3.59 8.80 10.25
N GLU A 97 3.96 7.82 11.10
CA GLU A 97 3.91 6.40 10.75
C GLU A 97 2.50 5.96 10.34
N ILE A 98 1.45 6.37 11.06
CA ILE A 98 0.07 6.06 10.71
C ILE A 98 -0.28 6.62 9.32
N GLU A 99 0.15 7.85 9.02
CA GLU A 99 -0.18 8.48 7.74
C GLU A 99 0.55 7.80 6.57
N THR A 100 1.81 7.43 6.75
CA THR A 100 2.55 6.64 5.74
C THR A 100 1.92 5.25 5.52
N GLN A 101 1.48 4.58 6.60
CA GLN A 101 0.78 3.30 6.52
C GLN A 101 -0.57 3.41 5.80
N LYS A 102 -1.34 4.49 6.00
CA LYS A 102 -2.58 4.73 5.26
C LYS A 102 -2.33 4.86 3.76
N ILE A 103 -1.30 5.61 3.37
CA ILE A 103 -0.92 5.76 1.95
C ILE A 103 -0.51 4.40 1.37
N SER A 104 0.35 3.65 2.07
CA SER A 104 0.74 2.31 1.65
C SER A 104 -0.46 1.38 1.51
N LEU A 105 -1.42 1.43 2.45
CA LEU A 105 -2.63 0.61 2.41
C LEU A 105 -3.50 0.97 1.20
N LYS A 106 -3.66 2.26 0.89
CA LYS A 106 -4.38 2.72 -0.31
C LYS A 106 -3.73 2.18 -1.57
N ASN A 107 -2.41 2.25 -1.67
CA ASN A 107 -1.66 1.72 -2.81
C ASN A 107 -1.81 0.20 -2.93
N SER A 108 -1.68 -0.54 -1.83
CA SER A 108 -1.89 -1.99 -1.81
C SER A 108 -3.30 -2.40 -2.24
N LYS A 109 -4.33 -1.62 -1.89
CA LYS A 109 -5.71 -1.85 -2.37
C LYS A 109 -5.82 -1.68 -3.88
N ILE A 110 -5.20 -0.64 -4.45
CA ILE A 110 -5.18 -0.42 -5.91
C ILE A 110 -4.47 -1.57 -6.61
N ILE A 111 -3.30 -1.99 -6.11
CA ILE A 111 -2.54 -3.11 -6.68
C ILE A 111 -3.38 -4.39 -6.66
N LYS A 112 -4.04 -4.70 -5.53
CA LYS A 112 -4.91 -5.88 -5.42
C LYS A 112 -6.09 -5.82 -6.39
N HIS A 113 -6.69 -4.64 -6.56
CA HIS A 113 -7.77 -4.46 -7.53
C HIS A 113 -7.29 -4.70 -8.96
N ASN A 114 -6.14 -4.12 -9.34
CA ASN A 114 -5.54 -4.31 -10.65
C ASN A 114 -5.19 -5.78 -10.89
N GLN A 115 -4.59 -6.46 -9.91
CA GLN A 115 -4.31 -7.90 -9.99
C GLN A 115 -5.57 -8.74 -10.22
N MET A 116 -6.67 -8.40 -9.55
CA MET A 116 -7.95 -9.06 -9.75
C MET A 116 -8.50 -8.83 -11.16
N GLN A 117 -8.44 -7.60 -11.68
CA GLN A 117 -8.84 -7.29 -13.06
C GLN A 117 -7.98 -8.05 -14.08
N TYR A 118 -6.65 -8.07 -13.90
CA TYR A 118 -5.76 -8.83 -14.77
C TYR A 118 -6.08 -10.32 -14.72
N SER A 119 -6.33 -10.89 -13.53
CA SER A 119 -6.72 -12.29 -13.39
C SER A 119 -8.04 -12.61 -14.09
N MET A 120 -9.04 -11.72 -14.00
CA MET A 120 -10.30 -11.85 -14.74
C MET A 120 -10.05 -11.81 -16.26
N LEU A 121 -9.26 -10.86 -16.73
CA LEU A 121 -8.93 -10.74 -18.15
C LEU A 121 -8.17 -11.97 -18.66
N THR A 122 -7.20 -12.48 -17.90
CA THR A 122 -6.48 -13.73 -18.23
C THR A 122 -7.44 -14.91 -18.32
N LYS A 123 -8.42 -15.02 -17.41
CA LYS A 123 -9.43 -16.09 -17.48
C LYS A 123 -10.27 -15.99 -18.75
N SER A 124 -10.73 -14.80 -19.13
CA SER A 124 -11.46 -14.59 -20.39
C SER A 124 -10.58 -14.86 -21.61
N MET A 125 -9.32 -14.44 -21.61
CA MET A 125 -8.37 -14.72 -22.70
C MET A 125 -8.10 -16.21 -22.86
N ASN A 126 -8.03 -16.97 -21.76
CA ASN A 126 -7.81 -18.42 -21.80
C ASN A 126 -9.05 -19.21 -22.25
N GLN A 127 -10.24 -18.60 -22.30
CA GLN A 127 -11.43 -19.23 -22.91
C GLN A 127 -11.35 -19.23 -24.43
N GLU A 128 -10.66 -18.24 -25.00
CA GLU A 128 -10.43 -18.14 -26.43
C GLU A 128 -9.27 -19.06 -26.85
N THR A 129 -9.31 -19.55 -28.10
CA THR A 129 -8.23 -20.38 -28.62
C THR A 129 -6.90 -19.63 -28.60
N PRO A 130 -5.79 -20.28 -28.22
CA PRO A 130 -4.50 -19.63 -28.18
C PRO A 130 -4.11 -19.17 -29.59
N ARG A 131 -3.60 -17.94 -29.68
CA ARG A 131 -3.25 -17.29 -30.96
C ARG A 131 -2.36 -18.15 -31.86
N THR A 132 -1.47 -18.95 -31.28
CA THR A 132 -0.58 -19.85 -32.01
C THR A 132 -1.32 -20.95 -32.75
N GLU A 133 -2.40 -21.47 -32.18
CA GLU A 133 -3.24 -22.49 -32.82
C GLU A 133 -4.09 -21.88 -33.93
N SER A 134 -4.68 -20.70 -33.69
CA SER A 134 -5.45 -19.98 -34.73
C SER A 134 -4.58 -19.60 -35.92
N LEU A 135 -3.30 -19.22 -35.69
CA LEU A 135 -2.34 -18.95 -36.77
C LEU A 135 -2.02 -20.19 -37.60
N LYS A 136 -1.77 -21.33 -36.94
CA LYS A 136 -1.56 -22.61 -37.66
C LYS A 136 -2.78 -23.00 -38.49
N TYR A 137 -3.97 -22.82 -37.93
CA TYR A 137 -5.23 -23.10 -38.63
C TYR A 137 -5.40 -22.18 -39.85
N LEU A 138 -5.06 -20.90 -39.72
CA LEU A 138 -5.05 -19.94 -40.84
C LEU A 138 -4.03 -20.34 -41.91
N ASP A 139 -2.81 -20.74 -41.53
CA ASP A 139 -1.79 -21.17 -42.48
C ASP A 139 -2.23 -22.43 -43.25
N CYS A 140 -2.89 -23.37 -42.56
CA CYS A 140 -3.46 -24.57 -43.18
C CYS A 140 -4.57 -24.22 -44.17
N LEU A 141 -5.53 -23.38 -43.76
CA LEU A 141 -6.59 -22.87 -44.64
C LEU A 141 -6.03 -22.14 -45.86
N HIS A 142 -4.96 -21.35 -45.68
CA HIS A 142 -4.30 -20.68 -46.80
C HIS A 142 -3.63 -21.67 -47.77
N SER A 143 -3.08 -22.78 -47.26
CA SER A 143 -2.58 -23.87 -48.12
C SER A 143 -3.73 -24.53 -48.87
N ASP A 144 -4.81 -24.90 -48.18
CA ASP A 144 -5.97 -25.56 -48.78
C ASP A 144 -6.61 -24.70 -49.88
N ILE A 145 -6.69 -23.38 -49.66
CA ILE A 145 -7.19 -22.43 -50.68
C ILE A 145 -6.30 -22.47 -51.93
N LYS A 146 -4.97 -22.44 -51.76
CA LYS A 146 -4.05 -22.51 -52.90
C LYS A 146 -4.17 -23.83 -53.66
N ASP A 147 -4.34 -24.94 -52.95
CA ASP A 147 -4.49 -26.26 -53.56
C ASP A 147 -5.81 -26.36 -54.34
N ILE A 148 -6.90 -25.82 -53.80
CA ILE A 148 -8.20 -25.74 -54.49
C ILE A 148 -8.12 -24.82 -55.71
N GLU A 149 -7.43 -23.68 -55.62
CA GLU A 149 -7.20 -22.79 -56.76
C GLU A 149 -6.42 -23.49 -57.88
N ALA A 150 -5.37 -24.24 -57.55
CA ALA A 150 -4.60 -25.03 -58.51
C ALA A 150 -5.45 -26.13 -59.17
N GLN A 151 -6.24 -26.88 -58.39
CA GLN A 151 -7.16 -27.89 -58.93
C GLN A 151 -8.23 -27.27 -59.83
N LYS A 152 -8.75 -26.10 -59.46
CA LYS A 152 -9.70 -25.36 -60.27
C LYS A 152 -9.08 -24.95 -61.61
N GLU A 153 -7.85 -24.44 -61.60
CA GLU A 153 -7.13 -24.05 -62.81
C GLU A 153 -6.87 -25.25 -63.73
N GLU A 154 -6.46 -26.40 -63.18
CA GLU A 154 -6.27 -27.65 -63.94
C GLU A 154 -7.57 -28.13 -64.60
N VAL A 155 -8.69 -28.09 -63.86
CA VAL A 155 -10.00 -28.47 -64.39
C VAL A 155 -10.48 -27.49 -65.46
N GLU A 156 -10.26 -26.18 -65.28
CA GLU A 156 -10.59 -25.15 -66.27
C GLU A 156 -9.77 -25.33 -67.56
N GLU A 157 -8.49 -25.67 -67.46
CA GLU A 157 -7.63 -25.97 -68.61
C GLU A 157 -8.13 -27.22 -69.36
N GLY A 158 -8.40 -28.31 -68.66
CA GLY A 158 -8.94 -29.54 -69.26
C GLY A 158 -10.31 -29.33 -69.92
N LEU A 159 -11.17 -28.50 -69.33
CA LEU A 159 -12.44 -28.09 -69.95
C LEU A 159 -12.22 -27.26 -71.21
N ASN A 160 -11.24 -26.36 -71.19
CA ASN A 160 -10.91 -25.52 -72.34
C ASN A 160 -10.40 -26.36 -73.51
N ASP A 161 -9.56 -27.36 -73.24
CA ASP A 161 -9.07 -28.27 -74.28
C ASP A 161 -10.19 -29.15 -74.85
N ARG A 162 -11.09 -29.67 -74.01
CA ARG A 162 -12.31 -30.35 -74.49
C ARG A 162 -13.18 -29.43 -75.33
N ARG A 163 -13.33 -28.16 -74.96
CA ARG A 163 -14.04 -27.15 -75.78
C ARG A 163 -13.35 -26.93 -77.12
N LYS A 164 -12.01 -26.86 -77.17
CA LYS A 164 -11.24 -26.75 -78.43
C LYS A 164 -11.47 -27.98 -79.30
N LEU A 165 -11.37 -29.19 -78.73
CA LEU A 165 -11.59 -30.44 -79.46
C LEU A 165 -13.03 -30.54 -80.02
N PHE A 166 -14.03 -30.14 -79.22
CA PHE A 166 -15.43 -30.10 -79.66
C PHE A 166 -15.65 -29.11 -80.80
N LYS A 167 -15.00 -27.95 -80.78
CA LYS A 167 -15.02 -27.00 -81.90
C LYS A 167 -14.42 -27.60 -83.16
N VAL A 168 -13.30 -28.33 -83.06
CA VAL A 168 -12.70 -29.03 -84.20
C VAL A 168 -13.64 -30.11 -84.74
N LEU A 169 -14.22 -30.93 -83.88
CA LEU A 169 -15.20 -31.95 -84.28
C LEU A 169 -16.43 -31.32 -84.96
N SER A 170 -16.96 -30.23 -84.40
CA SER A 170 -18.08 -29.50 -84.99
C SER A 170 -17.72 -28.93 -86.35
N LEU A 171 -16.50 -28.40 -86.54
CA LEU A 171 -16.02 -27.93 -87.83
C LEU A 171 -15.89 -29.08 -88.83
N ALA A 172 -15.32 -30.22 -88.41
CA ALA A 172 -15.20 -31.41 -89.26
C ALA A 172 -16.57 -31.97 -89.67
N ALA A 173 -17.54 -32.03 -88.74
CA ALA A 173 -18.90 -32.44 -89.01
C ALA A 173 -19.59 -31.49 -89.99
N ASN A 174 -19.45 -30.17 -89.81
CA ASN A 174 -19.98 -29.18 -90.75
C ASN A 174 -19.34 -29.30 -92.13
N ASN A 175 -18.02 -29.52 -92.21
CA ASN A 175 -17.31 -29.71 -93.48
C ASN A 175 -17.76 -31.01 -94.19
N LEU A 176 -17.99 -32.10 -93.44
CA LEU A 176 -18.54 -33.34 -93.99
C LEU A 176 -19.99 -33.14 -94.45
N GLN A 177 -20.80 -32.38 -93.72
CA GLN A 177 -22.15 -32.02 -94.15
C GLN A 177 -22.12 -31.18 -95.43
N GLU A 178 -21.17 -30.26 -95.55
CA GLU A 178 -20.95 -29.48 -96.77
C GLU A 178 -20.50 -30.35 -97.95
N LEU A 179 -19.62 -31.33 -97.71
CA LEU A 179 -19.19 -32.31 -98.71
C LEU A 179 -20.35 -33.23 -99.14
N LEU A 180 -21.15 -33.74 -98.22
CA LEU A 180 -22.34 -34.54 -98.53
C LEU A 180 -23.37 -33.72 -99.31
N SER A 181 -23.55 -32.44 -98.95
CA SER A 181 -24.41 -31.52 -99.71
C SER A 181 -23.87 -31.25 -101.12
N LYS A 182 -22.54 -31.29 -101.31
CA LYS A 182 -21.88 -31.19 -102.63
C LYS A 182 -21.96 -32.50 -103.43
N GLU A 183 -21.90 -33.66 -102.79
CA GLU A 183 -22.08 -34.96 -103.46
C GLU A 183 -23.54 -35.24 -103.85
N GLU A 184 -24.52 -34.82 -103.04
CA GLU A 184 -25.94 -34.86 -103.43
C GLU A 184 -26.26 -33.94 -104.63
N THR A 185 -25.46 -32.90 -104.85
CA THR A 185 -25.59 -32.03 -106.01
C THR A 185 -24.83 -32.52 -107.25
N ASP A 186 -23.85 -33.43 -107.12
CA ASP A 186 -23.01 -33.94 -108.24
C ASP A 186 -23.29 -35.42 -108.61
N GLY A 187 -24.04 -36.18 -107.79
CA GLY A 187 -24.43 -37.58 -108.07
C GLY A 187 -25.71 -37.78 -108.90
N GLY A 188 -26.38 -36.68 -109.31
CA GLY A 188 -27.71 -36.70 -109.92
C GLY A 188 -27.77 -36.62 -111.45
N GLY A 189 -26.84 -37.25 -112.20
CA GLY A 189 -26.85 -37.07 -113.66
C GLY A 189 -26.10 -38.11 -114.50
N ARG A 190 -26.68 -39.31 -114.69
CA ARG A 190 -26.55 -40.06 -115.96
C ARG A 190 -27.68 -41.08 -116.13
N VAL A 191 -28.80 -40.61 -116.68
CA VAL A 191 -29.82 -41.47 -117.32
C VAL A 191 -29.62 -41.39 -118.84
N THR A 192 -29.39 -42.57 -119.42
CA THR A 192 -29.63 -43.03 -120.79
C THR A 192 -30.09 -42.02 -121.86
N GLN A 193 -29.48 -42.11 -123.05
CA GLN A 193 -30.25 -42.02 -124.30
C GLN A 193 -29.74 -43.01 -125.36
N LYS A 194 -30.63 -43.96 -125.71
CA LYS A 194 -30.64 -44.71 -126.98
C LYS A 194 -30.78 -43.72 -128.15
N ARG A 195 -30.22 -44.06 -129.32
CA ARG A 195 -31.02 -44.55 -130.48
C ARG A 195 -30.21 -44.77 -131.76
N LYS A 196 -30.59 -45.88 -132.41
CA LYS A 196 -30.47 -46.27 -133.82
C LYS A 196 -29.14 -46.86 -134.28
#